data_AF-A0A7S2JZR5-F1
#
_entry.id   AF-A0A7S2JZR5-F1
#
_cell.length_a   1.000
_cell.length_b   1.000
_cell.length_c   1.000
_cell.angle_alpha   90.00
_cell.angle_beta   90.00
_cell.angle_gamma   90.00
#
_symmetry.space_group_name_H-M   'P 1'
#
loop_
_entity.id
_entity.type
_entity.pdbx_description
1 polymer ?
#
loop_
_entity_poly.entity_id
_entity_poly.type
_entity_poly.pdbx_seq_one_letter_code
_entity_poly.pdbx_strand_id
1 'polypeptide(L)'
;FYLNTPMDRFEYIKIHRSQIPAEIILEYNLQQQFDDQGYIFFEIMKGMYGLKQAGLIAWEQLVRNLAPHGYHPVKHTTGLWIHKPTGTIFTLVVDDFGIRYTNREHAQQLFSTLQKYYTISIDWSGSKYCGLDINWNYDERWVTLSIPGFVAKAQERYQYIPTRQRHAPHEWTTPQYGAKIQYAKDLPDEAVLDKAGTNYIQSVTGTFQYYGQAIDSSMLVALNEIGTNQAAPTATTRAKVDWLFDYALTHPSATIKYHASDMILHVESDAAYLVLPKARSRFAGFFHLAEHPPEPPAIPKPTINGAINVECKTIRNVVGSAAEAETGGVYFNAQRAIPIRIALEEMGHPQPPTPIKTDNATALGYIYNNIKQKRSKSFDMKYHWLRDRENQKHFRYYWDKGTNNNADYFTKHHPPAIH
;
A
#
# COMPACT_ATOMS: atom_id res chain seq x y z
N PHE A 1 15.99 18.30 7.96
CA PHE A 1 15.28 17.74 9.13
C PHE A 1 16.03 16.51 9.64
N TYR A 2 16.11 15.43 8.85
CA TYR A 2 16.75 14.16 9.22
C TYR A 2 18.25 14.22 9.65
N LEU A 3 19.11 14.86 8.86
CA LEU A 3 20.57 14.83 9.07
C LEU A 3 21.10 15.79 10.14
N ASN A 4 20.27 16.73 10.57
CA ASN A 4 20.70 17.84 11.44
C ASN A 4 20.32 17.63 12.90
N THR A 5 19.61 16.54 13.23
CA THR A 5 19.20 16.25 14.60
C THR A 5 20.42 15.76 15.41
N PRO A 6 20.81 16.46 16.48
CA PRO A 6 21.89 16.01 17.36
C PRO A 6 21.58 14.67 18.01
N MET A 7 22.60 13.85 18.24
CA MET A 7 22.49 12.58 18.97
C MET A 7 23.05 12.73 20.38
N ASP A 8 22.36 12.15 21.37
CA ASP A 8 22.87 12.11 22.76
C ASP A 8 24.04 11.15 22.91
N ARG A 9 24.06 10.09 22.09
CA ARG A 9 25.14 9.13 21.98
C ARG A 9 25.69 9.15 20.56
N PHE A 10 26.98 9.46 20.43
CA PHE A 10 27.65 9.46 19.13
C PHE A 10 27.95 8.04 18.67
N GLU A 11 27.94 7.88 17.35
CA GLU A 11 28.34 6.64 16.68
C GLU A 11 29.64 6.87 15.92
N TYR A 12 30.31 5.81 15.49
CA TYR A 12 31.56 5.91 14.76
C TYR A 12 31.50 5.09 13.48
N ILE A 13 32.03 5.65 12.39
CA ILE A 13 32.21 4.95 11.13
C ILE A 13 33.69 4.87 10.79
N LYS A 14 34.13 3.69 10.35
CA LYS A 14 35.49 3.43 9.88
C LYS A 14 35.50 3.45 8.35
N ILE A 15 36.31 4.33 7.74
CA ILE A 15 36.39 4.50 6.29
C ILE A 15 37.83 4.28 5.84
N HIS A 16 38.02 3.50 4.78
CA HIS A 16 39.35 3.30 4.18
C HIS A 16 39.72 4.48 3.28
N ARG A 17 41.00 4.87 3.25
CA ARG A 17 41.52 5.98 2.42
C ARG A 17 41.12 5.90 0.94
N SER A 18 40.89 4.70 0.40
CA SER A 18 40.46 4.51 -0.99
C SER A 18 39.03 4.97 -1.28
N GLN A 19 38.23 5.24 -0.25
CA GLN A 19 36.84 5.70 -0.36
C GLN A 19 36.70 7.20 -0.13
N ILE A 20 37.79 7.89 0.23
CA ILE A 20 37.78 9.33 0.52
C ILE A 20 38.45 10.06 -0.66
N PRO A 21 37.77 11.03 -1.30
CA PRO A 21 38.37 11.83 -2.36
C PRO A 21 39.65 12.54 -1.90
N ALA A 22 40.63 12.64 -2.81
CA ALA A 22 41.93 13.23 -2.48
C ALA A 22 41.81 14.69 -2.03
N GLU A 23 40.86 15.45 -2.59
CA GLU A 23 40.60 16.83 -2.16
C GLU A 23 40.15 16.91 -0.69
N ILE A 24 39.35 15.97 -0.19
CA ILE A 24 38.88 15.95 1.20
C ILE A 24 40.04 15.60 2.15
N ILE A 25 40.89 14.66 1.75
CA ILE A 25 42.08 14.30 2.55
C ILE A 25 43.01 15.51 2.70
N LEU A 26 43.19 16.30 1.63
CA LEU A 26 44.02 17.50 1.64
C LEU A 26 43.39 18.62 2.45
N GLU A 27 42.14 18.98 2.16
CA GLU A 27 41.42 20.09 2.79
C GLU A 27 41.38 19.96 4.32
N TYR A 28 41.09 18.74 4.81
CA TYR A 28 40.98 18.46 6.23
C TYR A 28 42.27 17.90 6.86
N ASN A 29 43.40 17.91 6.14
CA ASN A 29 44.70 17.42 6.60
C ASN A 29 44.65 16.00 7.22
N LEU A 30 43.89 15.08 6.61
CA LEU A 30 43.62 13.75 7.16
C LEU A 30 44.78 12.76 7.00
N GLN A 31 45.84 13.11 6.26
CA GLN A 31 46.95 12.21 5.92
C GLN A 31 47.59 11.54 7.15
N GLN A 32 47.69 12.27 8.26
CA GLN A 32 48.33 11.77 9.49
C GLN A 32 47.35 11.04 10.43
N GLN A 33 46.07 10.97 10.09
CA GLN A 33 45.01 10.40 10.93
C GLN A 33 44.63 8.97 10.51
N PHE A 34 45.22 8.46 9.43
CA PHE A 34 45.02 7.07 9.02
C PHE A 34 45.88 6.14 9.87
N ASP A 35 45.32 4.99 10.25
CA ASP A 35 46.08 3.90 10.85
C ASP A 35 46.97 3.19 9.81
N ASP A 36 47.81 2.26 10.27
CA ASP A 36 48.73 1.48 9.42
C ASP A 36 47.99 0.65 8.34
N GLN A 37 46.69 0.39 8.54
CA GLN A 37 45.84 -0.33 7.60
C GLN A 37 45.11 0.61 6.63
N GLY A 38 45.35 1.93 6.71
CA GLY A 38 44.76 2.94 5.84
C GLY A 38 43.34 3.35 6.22
N TYR A 39 42.90 3.12 7.45
CA TYR A 39 41.57 3.51 7.94
C TYR A 39 41.60 4.75 8.84
N ILE A 40 40.52 5.52 8.78
CA ILE A 40 40.24 6.64 9.68
C ILE A 40 38.85 6.44 10.31
N PHE A 41 38.67 6.89 11.54
CA PHE A 41 37.39 6.89 12.24
C PHE A 41 36.76 8.28 12.21
N PHE A 42 35.50 8.36 11.78
CA PHE A 42 34.70 9.58 11.88
C PHE A 42 33.66 9.42 12.99
N GLU A 43 33.60 10.37 13.90
CA GLU A 43 32.52 10.48 14.88
C GLU A 43 31.28 11.09 14.22
N ILE A 44 30.16 10.39 14.34
CA ILE A 44 28.86 10.82 13.85
C ILE A 44 28.13 11.41 15.04
N MET A 45 27.98 12.74 15.03
CA MET A 45 27.37 13.50 16.12
C MET A 45 25.88 13.81 15.91
N LYS A 46 25.37 13.60 14.69
CA LYS A 46 24.01 13.92 14.26
C LYS A 46 23.39 12.75 13.50
N GLY A 47 22.08 12.79 13.27
CA GLY A 47 21.39 11.82 12.43
C GLY A 47 22.10 11.61 11.10
N MET A 48 22.28 10.36 10.70
CA MET A 48 22.94 9.98 9.45
C MET A 48 22.15 8.85 8.78
N TYR A 49 22.13 8.84 7.44
CA TYR A 49 21.51 7.75 6.68
C TYR A 49 22.12 6.40 7.03
N GLY A 50 21.29 5.37 7.13
CA GLY A 50 21.70 4.01 7.51
C GLY A 50 21.75 3.76 9.02
N LEU A 51 21.82 4.79 9.87
CA LEU A 51 21.66 4.61 11.31
C LEU A 51 20.20 4.29 11.65
N LYS A 52 19.98 3.21 12.42
CA LYS A 52 18.63 2.75 12.80
C LYS A 52 17.87 3.80 13.62
N GLN A 53 18.58 4.59 14.41
CA GLN A 53 18.02 5.61 15.30
C GLN A 53 17.74 6.96 14.62
N ALA A 54 18.27 7.23 13.42
CA ALA A 54 18.24 8.56 12.83
C ALA A 54 16.80 9.07 12.59
N GLY A 55 15.88 8.19 12.17
CA GLY A 55 14.47 8.54 12.03
C GLY A 55 13.77 8.79 13.37
N LEU A 56 14.12 8.01 14.40
CA LEU A 56 13.52 8.14 15.73
C LEU A 56 13.89 9.47 16.38
N ILE A 57 15.18 9.83 16.39
CA ILE A 57 15.64 11.07 17.01
C ILE A 57 15.04 12.31 16.33
N ALA A 58 14.92 12.29 15.00
CA ALA A 58 14.34 13.39 14.24
C ALA A 58 12.85 13.54 14.56
N TRP A 59 12.13 12.42 14.66
CA TRP A 59 10.74 12.38 15.11
C TRP A 59 10.57 12.94 16.52
N GLU A 60 11.34 12.46 17.49
CA GLU A 60 11.27 12.92 18.88
C GLU A 60 11.61 14.41 19.02
N GLN A 61 12.59 14.89 18.26
CA GLN A 61 12.92 16.31 18.21
C GLN A 61 11.76 17.13 17.65
N LEU A 62 11.12 16.67 16.56
CA LEU A 62 9.94 17.36 16.01
C LEU A 62 8.81 17.43 17.03
N VAL A 63 8.49 16.32 17.71
CA VAL A 63 7.46 16.26 18.75
C VAL A 63 7.77 17.27 19.85
N ARG A 64 9.00 17.30 20.35
CA ARG A 64 9.43 18.26 21.39
C ARG A 64 9.32 19.71 20.93
N ASN A 65 9.70 20.01 19.69
CA ASN A 65 9.68 21.37 19.15
C ASN A 65 8.26 21.88 18.88
N LEU A 66 7.36 20.98 18.44
CA LEU A 66 6.00 21.32 18.04
C LEU A 66 4.98 21.29 19.20
N ALA A 67 5.22 20.49 20.24
CA ALA A 67 4.32 20.36 21.38
C ALA A 67 4.01 21.69 22.12
N PRO A 68 4.98 22.61 22.36
CA PRO A 68 4.69 23.90 22.97
C PRO A 68 3.73 24.78 22.15
N HIS A 69 3.60 24.52 20.85
CA HIS A 69 2.70 25.23 19.94
C HIS A 69 1.40 24.45 19.68
N GLY A 70 1.14 23.39 20.45
CA GLY A 70 -0.11 22.62 20.41
C GLY A 70 -0.19 21.53 19.33
N TYR A 71 0.81 21.41 18.47
CA TYR A 71 0.86 20.39 17.42
C TYR A 71 1.37 19.07 18.01
N HIS A 72 0.65 17.99 17.78
CA HIS A 72 1.04 16.68 18.30
C HIS A 72 0.67 15.55 17.32
N PRO A 73 1.42 14.43 17.35
CA PRO A 73 1.03 13.26 16.59
C PRO A 73 -0.26 12.66 17.16
N VAL A 74 -1.01 11.99 16.31
CA VAL A 74 -2.16 11.19 16.75
C VAL A 74 -1.68 9.86 17.34
N LYS A 75 -2.58 9.15 18.03
CA LYS A 75 -2.20 8.00 18.86
C LYS A 75 -1.98 6.73 18.04
N HIS A 76 -2.80 6.52 17.02
CA HIS A 76 -2.89 5.23 16.34
C HIS A 76 -2.40 5.27 14.89
N THR A 77 -2.44 6.43 14.23
CA THR A 77 -1.91 6.61 12.88
C THR A 77 -0.55 7.29 12.90
N THR A 78 0.52 6.48 12.87
CA THR A 78 1.90 7.00 12.84
C THR A 78 2.12 7.95 11.67
N GLY A 79 2.78 9.08 11.93
CA GLY A 79 3.04 10.09 10.92
C GLY A 79 1.91 11.10 10.71
N LEU A 80 0.70 10.87 11.24
CA LEU A 80 -0.40 11.85 11.22
C LEU A 80 -0.32 12.77 12.44
N TRP A 81 -0.50 14.06 12.20
CA TRP A 81 -0.42 15.13 13.20
C TRP A 81 -1.64 16.00 13.15
N ILE A 82 -2.02 16.54 14.31
CA ILE A 82 -3.17 17.42 14.44
C ILE A 82 -2.85 18.64 15.31
N HIS A 83 -3.57 19.72 15.03
CA HIS A 83 -3.63 20.91 15.87
C HIS A 83 -5.08 21.29 16.13
N LYS A 84 -5.65 20.75 17.21
CA LYS A 84 -7.08 20.87 17.56
C LYS A 84 -7.61 22.31 17.54
N PRO A 85 -6.90 23.34 18.07
CA PRO A 85 -7.40 24.71 18.06
C PRO A 85 -7.70 25.25 16.66
N THR A 86 -6.93 24.84 15.66
CA THR A 86 -7.05 25.34 14.27
C THR A 86 -7.70 24.34 13.32
N GLY A 87 -7.82 23.07 13.71
CA GLY A 87 -8.22 21.98 12.82
C GLY A 87 -7.17 21.58 11.77
N THR A 88 -5.96 22.16 11.78
CA THR A 88 -4.88 21.78 10.86
C THR A 88 -4.47 20.33 11.10
N ILE A 89 -4.39 19.57 10.01
CA ILE A 89 -3.93 18.19 10.00
C ILE A 89 -2.81 18.06 8.99
N PHE A 90 -1.75 17.32 9.31
CA PHE A 90 -0.71 17.02 8.33
C PHE A 90 -0.12 15.63 8.51
N THR A 91 0.39 15.07 7.42
CA THR A 91 1.17 13.84 7.43
C THR A 91 2.65 14.15 7.26
N LEU A 92 3.49 13.42 7.98
CA LEU A 92 4.94 13.44 7.84
C LEU A 92 5.42 12.12 7.25
N VAL A 93 6.02 12.18 6.06
CA VAL A 93 6.67 11.03 5.42
C VAL A 93 8.12 11.41 5.14
N VAL A 94 9.03 10.85 5.92
CA VAL A 94 10.47 11.21 5.91
C VAL A 94 10.65 12.70 6.18
N ASP A 95 10.90 13.51 5.14
CA ASP A 95 11.09 14.95 5.22
C ASP A 95 9.90 15.74 4.64
N ASP A 96 8.92 15.06 4.02
CA ASP A 96 7.80 15.70 3.31
C ASP A 96 6.55 15.82 4.20
N PHE A 97 5.99 17.04 4.24
CA PHE A 97 4.74 17.36 4.92
C PHE A 97 3.59 17.45 3.92
N GLY A 98 2.54 16.65 4.11
CA GLY A 98 1.27 16.78 3.40
C GLY A 98 0.26 17.49 4.29
N ILE A 99 -0.11 18.74 4.01
CA ILE A 99 -0.88 19.58 4.93
C ILE A 99 -2.30 19.79 4.41
N ARG A 100 -3.29 19.42 5.24
CA ARG A 100 -4.70 19.71 5.03
C ARG A 100 -5.12 20.87 5.93
N TYR A 101 -5.63 21.93 5.33
CA TYR A 101 -6.14 23.10 6.03
C TYR A 101 -7.40 23.64 5.35
N THR A 102 -8.29 24.26 6.12
CA THR A 102 -9.47 24.98 5.61
C THR A 102 -9.24 26.48 5.60
N ASN A 103 -8.42 26.98 6.53
CA ASN A 103 -7.99 28.38 6.59
C ASN A 103 -6.48 28.49 6.31
N ARG A 104 -6.13 29.32 5.33
CA ARG A 104 -4.75 29.62 4.95
C ARG A 104 -3.92 30.22 6.08
N GLU A 105 -4.51 31.04 6.95
CA GLU A 105 -3.82 31.60 8.11
C GLU A 105 -3.34 30.49 9.07
N HIS A 106 -4.12 29.42 9.23
CA HIS A 106 -3.72 28.28 10.08
C HIS A 106 -2.54 27.50 9.50
N ALA A 107 -2.45 27.38 8.17
CA ALA A 107 -1.27 26.81 7.52
C ALA A 107 -0.04 27.72 7.71
N GLN A 108 -0.21 29.04 7.59
CA GLN A 108 0.87 29.99 7.85
C GLN A 108 1.38 29.92 9.30
N GLN A 109 0.50 29.74 10.28
CA GLN A 109 0.90 29.55 11.69
C GLN A 109 1.78 28.31 11.88
N LEU A 110 1.46 27.20 11.19
CA LEU A 110 2.29 26.00 11.18
C LEU A 110 3.67 26.31 10.56
N PHE A 111 3.70 27.00 9.41
CA PHE A 111 4.96 27.38 8.76
C PHE A 111 5.83 28.27 9.65
N SER A 112 5.26 29.32 10.25
CA SER A 112 5.97 30.20 11.17
C SER A 112 6.49 29.44 12.39
N THR A 113 5.77 28.42 12.85
CA THR A 113 6.23 27.53 13.92
C THR A 113 7.41 26.67 13.47
N LEU A 114 7.32 26.01 12.30
CA LEU A 114 8.39 25.17 11.76
C LEU A 114 9.65 25.98 11.47
N GLN A 115 9.52 27.20 10.93
CA GLN A 115 10.62 28.10 10.60
C GLN A 115 11.46 28.54 11.81
N LYS A 116 10.93 28.42 13.04
CA LYS A 116 11.72 28.64 14.27
C LYS A 116 12.82 27.60 14.46
N TYR A 117 12.63 26.40 13.90
CA TYR A 117 13.49 25.24 14.16
C TYR A 117 14.15 24.68 12.90
N TYR A 118 13.56 24.92 11.72
CA TYR A 118 13.97 24.31 10.46
C TYR A 118 13.91 25.30 9.29
N THR A 119 14.85 25.17 8.36
CA THR A 119 14.69 25.74 7.01
C THR A 119 13.68 24.89 6.25
N ILE A 120 12.61 25.50 5.74
CA ILE A 120 11.54 24.81 5.01
C ILE A 120 11.35 25.42 3.62
N SER A 121 10.90 24.58 2.69
CA SER A 121 10.38 24.99 1.39
C SER A 121 8.86 24.82 1.41
N ILE A 122 8.12 25.80 0.90
CA ILE A 122 6.65 25.80 0.92
C ILE A 122 6.15 25.70 -0.52
N ASP A 123 5.34 24.69 -0.80
CA ASP A 123 4.58 24.57 -2.04
C ASP A 123 3.09 24.72 -1.73
N TRP A 124 2.50 25.85 -2.12
CA TRP A 124 1.08 26.12 -1.94
C TRP A 124 0.20 25.36 -2.93
N SER A 125 0.74 24.89 -4.07
CA SER A 125 -0.04 24.16 -5.06
C SER A 125 -0.51 22.81 -4.54
N GLY A 126 0.29 22.18 -3.66
CA GLY A 126 0.03 20.83 -3.17
C GLY A 126 -0.07 19.80 -4.31
N SER A 127 0.59 20.09 -5.45
CA SER A 127 0.48 19.30 -6.68
C SER A 127 1.38 18.07 -6.67
N LYS A 128 2.26 17.92 -5.68
CA LYS A 128 3.14 16.76 -5.53
C LYS A 128 3.26 16.32 -4.07
N TYR A 129 3.18 15.01 -3.83
CA TYR A 129 3.43 14.44 -2.50
C TYR A 129 3.86 12.98 -2.59
N CYS A 130 4.96 12.60 -1.92
CA CYS A 130 5.47 11.22 -1.88
C CYS A 130 5.60 10.54 -3.26
N GLY A 131 6.02 11.30 -4.27
CA GLY A 131 6.19 10.82 -5.65
C GLY A 131 4.92 10.81 -6.51
N LEU A 132 3.78 11.20 -5.94
CA LEU A 132 2.51 11.34 -6.67
C LEU A 132 2.36 12.76 -7.20
N ASP A 133 1.91 12.88 -8.44
CA ASP A 133 1.35 14.12 -8.96
C ASP A 133 -0.16 14.14 -8.66
N ILE A 134 -0.62 15.26 -8.10
CA ILE A 134 -1.97 15.48 -7.56
C ILE A 134 -2.62 16.61 -8.33
N ASN A 135 -3.69 16.30 -9.08
CA ASN A 135 -4.44 17.28 -9.85
C ASN A 135 -5.83 17.50 -9.24
N TRP A 136 -5.98 18.61 -8.53
CA TRP A 136 -7.23 19.00 -7.88
C TRP A 136 -8.13 19.78 -8.83
N ASN A 137 -9.41 19.41 -8.89
CA ASN A 137 -10.48 20.26 -9.40
C ASN A 137 -11.46 20.53 -8.26
N TYR A 138 -11.31 21.69 -7.63
CA TYR A 138 -12.16 22.08 -6.51
C TYR A 138 -13.59 22.46 -6.94
N ASP A 139 -13.76 22.98 -8.15
CA ASP A 139 -15.08 23.37 -8.67
C ASP A 139 -15.96 22.14 -8.94
N GLU A 140 -15.40 21.12 -9.59
CA GLU A 140 -16.08 19.84 -9.86
C GLU A 140 -15.90 18.80 -8.74
N ARG A 141 -15.19 19.17 -7.67
CA ARG A 141 -14.98 18.36 -6.45
C ARG A 141 -14.40 16.97 -6.71
N TRP A 142 -13.33 16.89 -7.50
CA TRP A 142 -12.55 15.67 -7.69
C TRP A 142 -11.05 15.93 -7.64
N VAL A 143 -10.28 14.85 -7.44
CA VAL A 143 -8.82 14.86 -7.54
C VAL A 143 -8.36 13.65 -8.35
N THR A 144 -7.40 13.85 -9.24
CA THR A 144 -6.78 12.76 -10.00
C THR A 144 -5.32 12.62 -9.58
N LEU A 145 -4.90 11.40 -9.25
CA LEU A 145 -3.51 11.07 -8.95
C LEU A 145 -2.87 10.35 -10.13
N SER A 146 -1.59 10.62 -10.32
CA SER A 146 -0.77 9.97 -11.36
C SER A 146 0.71 9.95 -10.96
N ILE A 147 1.52 9.19 -11.70
CA ILE A 147 2.99 9.28 -11.62
C ILE A 147 3.55 9.39 -13.04
N PRO A 148 3.55 10.61 -13.63
CA PRO A 148 3.96 10.80 -15.01
C PRO A 148 5.39 10.34 -15.26
N GLY A 149 5.59 9.63 -16.38
CA GLY A 149 6.90 9.10 -16.76
C GLY A 149 7.41 7.93 -15.90
N PHE A 150 6.60 7.38 -14.98
CA PHE A 150 7.02 6.24 -14.15
C PHE A 150 7.48 5.05 -14.99
N VAL A 151 6.64 4.61 -15.93
CA VAL A 151 6.92 3.44 -16.76
C VAL A 151 8.13 3.69 -17.68
N ALA A 152 8.27 4.90 -18.22
CA ALA A 152 9.43 5.27 -19.05
C ALA A 152 10.74 5.20 -18.24
N LYS A 153 10.76 5.72 -17.01
CA LYS A 153 11.92 5.61 -16.10
C LYS A 153 12.22 4.16 -15.74
N ALA A 154 11.20 3.32 -15.54
CA ALA A 154 11.38 1.90 -15.31
C ALA A 154 12.00 1.22 -16.54
N GLN A 155 11.52 1.53 -17.74
CA GLN A 155 12.06 1.00 -18.99
C GLN A 155 13.54 1.33 -19.16
N GLU A 156 13.92 2.60 -18.94
CA GLU A 156 15.31 3.06 -19.00
C GLU A 156 16.17 2.34 -17.95
N ARG A 157 15.71 2.30 -16.70
CA ARG A 157 16.42 1.64 -15.58
C ARG A 157 16.74 0.18 -15.87
N TYR A 158 15.80 -0.55 -16.47
CA TYR A 158 15.94 -1.98 -16.74
C TYR A 158 16.40 -2.29 -18.16
N GLN A 159 16.63 -1.26 -18.98
CA GLN A 159 16.96 -1.37 -20.41
C GLN A 159 16.04 -2.37 -21.14
N TYR A 160 14.75 -2.35 -20.79
CA TYR A 160 13.79 -3.35 -21.26
C TYR A 160 13.31 -3.00 -22.68
N ILE A 161 13.40 -3.99 -23.57
CA ILE A 161 12.93 -3.88 -24.95
C ILE A 161 11.60 -4.63 -25.04
N PRO A 162 10.47 -3.93 -25.29
CA PRO A 162 9.17 -4.57 -25.37
C PRO A 162 9.11 -5.54 -26.54
N THR A 163 8.50 -6.70 -26.31
CA THR A 163 8.39 -7.74 -27.34
C THR A 163 7.12 -7.63 -28.14
N ARG A 164 6.04 -7.15 -27.51
CA ARG A 164 4.71 -6.99 -28.11
C ARG A 164 3.80 -6.15 -27.23
N GLN A 165 2.76 -5.59 -27.82
CA GLN A 165 1.71 -4.94 -27.04
C GLN A 165 0.92 -5.98 -26.24
N ARG A 166 0.61 -5.64 -24.99
CA ARG A 166 -0.16 -6.45 -24.06
C ARG A 166 -1.24 -5.57 -23.42
N HIS A 167 -2.48 -6.00 -23.55
CA HIS A 167 -3.65 -5.29 -23.01
C HIS A 167 -4.24 -5.98 -21.77
N ALA A 168 -3.53 -6.96 -21.22
CA ALA A 168 -3.83 -7.55 -19.93
C ALA A 168 -2.50 -7.75 -19.18
N PRO A 169 -2.44 -7.51 -17.86
CA PRO A 169 -1.20 -7.54 -17.07
C PRO A 169 -0.64 -8.95 -16.86
N HIS A 170 -1.42 -9.98 -17.17
CA HIS A 170 -1.03 -11.38 -17.05
C HIS A 170 -1.62 -12.20 -18.21
N GLU A 171 -1.17 -13.46 -18.31
CA GLU A 171 -1.82 -14.44 -19.16
C GLU A 171 -3.22 -14.77 -18.60
N TRP A 172 -4.18 -14.98 -19.49
CA TRP A 172 -5.54 -15.38 -19.14
C TRP A 172 -5.92 -16.60 -19.97
N THR A 173 -6.80 -17.43 -19.42
CA THR A 173 -7.36 -18.56 -20.17
C THR A 173 -8.84 -18.30 -20.40
N THR A 174 -9.34 -18.59 -21.60
CA THR A 174 -10.78 -18.51 -21.87
C THR A 174 -11.51 -19.49 -20.94
N PRO A 175 -12.49 -19.04 -20.14
CA PRO A 175 -13.26 -19.94 -19.31
C PRO A 175 -13.94 -20.99 -20.19
N GLN A 176 -13.59 -22.28 -20.02
CA GLN A 176 -14.38 -23.35 -20.61
C GLN A 176 -15.71 -23.42 -19.87
N TYR A 177 -16.79 -22.96 -20.52
CA TYR A 177 -18.14 -23.06 -19.99
C TYR A 177 -18.45 -24.51 -19.58
N GLY A 178 -18.70 -24.75 -18.30
CA GLY A 178 -19.06 -26.06 -17.74
C GLY A 178 -18.07 -26.69 -16.76
N ALA A 179 -16.81 -26.23 -16.69
CA ALA A 179 -15.85 -26.69 -15.69
C ALA A 179 -15.96 -25.89 -14.39
N LYS A 180 -16.31 -26.55 -13.28
CA LYS A 180 -16.64 -25.86 -12.01
C LYS A 180 -15.45 -25.27 -11.26
N ILE A 181 -14.20 -25.63 -11.57
CA ILE A 181 -12.99 -25.13 -10.88
C ILE A 181 -11.80 -25.19 -11.87
N GLN A 182 -11.09 -24.07 -12.07
CA GLN A 182 -9.75 -24.08 -12.66
C GLN A 182 -8.73 -24.25 -11.53
N TYR A 183 -8.19 -25.46 -11.38
CA TYR A 183 -7.08 -25.70 -10.47
C TYR A 183 -5.81 -25.04 -11.01
N ALA A 184 -4.97 -24.52 -10.11
CA ALA A 184 -3.63 -24.09 -10.50
C ALA A 184 -2.89 -25.25 -11.16
N LYS A 185 -2.21 -24.98 -12.28
CA LYS A 185 -1.30 -25.95 -12.89
C LYS A 185 -0.17 -26.25 -11.92
N ASP A 186 0.31 -27.50 -11.93
CA ASP A 186 1.53 -27.86 -11.21
C ASP A 186 2.68 -26.97 -11.66
N LEU A 187 3.55 -26.62 -10.71
CA LEU A 187 4.76 -25.86 -11.03
C LEU A 187 5.64 -26.78 -11.89
N PRO A 188 6.01 -26.38 -13.12
CA PRO A 188 6.93 -27.16 -13.92
C PRO A 188 8.26 -27.30 -13.18
N ASP A 189 8.93 -28.45 -13.36
CA ASP A 189 10.27 -28.72 -12.82
C ASP A 189 11.30 -27.94 -13.66
N GLU A 190 11.31 -26.62 -13.48
CA GLU A 190 12.21 -25.68 -14.13
C GLU A 190 13.40 -25.33 -13.23
N ALA A 191 14.58 -25.21 -13.82
CA ALA A 191 15.74 -24.70 -13.11
C ALA A 191 15.51 -23.27 -12.60
N VAL A 192 15.96 -23.01 -11.37
CA VAL A 192 15.95 -21.67 -10.78
C VAL A 192 16.96 -20.78 -11.52
N LEU A 193 16.60 -19.52 -11.74
CA LEU A 193 17.47 -18.52 -12.33
C LEU A 193 18.71 -18.26 -11.45
N ASP A 194 19.76 -17.74 -12.07
CA ASP A 194 20.96 -17.30 -11.37
C ASP A 194 20.70 -16.06 -10.49
N LYS A 195 21.73 -15.61 -9.76
CA LYS A 195 21.62 -14.45 -8.88
C LYS A 195 21.25 -13.16 -9.62
N ALA A 196 21.77 -12.98 -10.84
CA ALA A 196 21.47 -11.81 -11.66
C ALA A 196 19.99 -11.80 -12.10
N GLY A 197 19.50 -12.93 -12.62
CA GLY A 197 18.10 -13.11 -12.99
C GLY A 197 17.17 -12.96 -11.79
N THR A 198 17.53 -13.51 -10.64
CA THR A 198 16.75 -13.37 -9.40
C THR A 198 16.64 -11.91 -8.96
N ASN A 199 17.75 -11.18 -8.95
CA ASN A 199 17.77 -9.75 -8.60
C ASN A 199 16.95 -8.92 -9.59
N TYR A 200 17.00 -9.25 -10.89
CA TYR A 200 16.18 -8.60 -11.91
C TYR A 200 14.69 -8.74 -11.61
N ILE A 201 14.22 -9.98 -11.41
CA ILE A 201 12.80 -10.27 -11.10
C ILE A 201 12.35 -9.52 -9.84
N GLN A 202 13.11 -9.59 -8.77
CA GLN A 202 12.77 -8.93 -7.50
C GLN A 202 12.74 -7.39 -7.66
N SER A 203 13.70 -6.83 -8.42
CA SER A 203 13.77 -5.39 -8.65
C SER A 203 12.60 -4.88 -9.48
N VAL A 204 12.29 -5.53 -10.61
CA VAL A 204 11.16 -5.14 -11.48
C VAL A 204 9.84 -5.28 -10.74
N THR A 205 9.63 -6.41 -10.04
CA THR A 205 8.44 -6.66 -9.23
C THR A 205 8.27 -5.58 -8.17
N GLY A 206 9.33 -5.24 -7.42
CA GLY A 206 9.28 -4.20 -6.41
C GLY A 206 8.97 -2.80 -6.97
N THR A 207 9.52 -2.47 -8.14
CA THR A 207 9.23 -1.20 -8.82
C THR A 207 7.76 -1.09 -9.20
N PHE A 208 7.21 -2.08 -9.91
CA PHE A 208 5.80 -2.07 -10.31
C PHE A 208 4.84 -2.32 -9.15
N GLN A 209 5.28 -2.93 -8.04
CA GLN A 209 4.47 -3.07 -6.84
C GLN A 209 4.04 -1.70 -6.29
N TYR A 210 4.95 -0.73 -6.23
CA TYR A 210 4.62 0.63 -5.81
C TYR A 210 3.63 1.29 -6.77
N TYR A 211 3.87 1.22 -8.09
CA TYR A 211 3.00 1.81 -9.10
C TYR A 211 1.60 1.19 -9.10
N GLY A 212 1.51 -0.14 -8.99
CA GLY A 212 0.25 -0.85 -8.96
C GLY A 212 -0.55 -0.61 -7.67
N GLN A 213 0.12 -0.40 -6.54
CA GLN A 213 -0.56 -0.03 -5.29
C GLN A 213 -1.03 1.42 -5.28
N ALA A 214 -0.27 2.33 -5.88
CA ALA A 214 -0.53 3.75 -5.83
C ALA A 214 -1.50 4.23 -6.92
N ILE A 215 -1.40 3.68 -8.13
CA ILE A 215 -2.10 4.17 -9.32
C ILE A 215 -2.80 3.02 -10.06
N ASP A 216 -2.03 2.07 -10.59
CA ASP A 216 -2.56 1.07 -11.53
C ASP A 216 -2.85 -0.27 -10.85
N SER A 217 -3.93 -0.31 -10.08
CA SER A 217 -4.32 -1.52 -9.35
C SER A 217 -4.58 -2.74 -10.24
N SER A 218 -4.79 -2.54 -11.55
CA SER A 218 -4.97 -3.63 -12.52
C SER A 218 -3.83 -4.65 -12.47
N MET A 219 -2.60 -4.18 -12.19
CA MET A 219 -1.37 -4.97 -12.16
C MET A 219 -1.28 -5.91 -10.96
N LEU A 220 -2.07 -5.69 -9.90
CA LEU A 220 -1.86 -6.33 -8.59
C LEU A 220 -2.01 -7.85 -8.61
N VAL A 221 -2.86 -8.40 -9.48
CA VAL A 221 -3.02 -9.86 -9.60
C VAL A 221 -1.75 -10.50 -10.17
N ALA A 222 -1.22 -9.91 -11.24
CA ALA A 222 0.03 -10.35 -11.87
C ALA A 222 1.20 -10.23 -10.90
N LEU A 223 1.31 -9.08 -10.22
CA LEU A 223 2.34 -8.82 -9.22
C LEU A 223 2.26 -9.78 -8.02
N ASN A 224 1.06 -10.12 -7.55
CA ASN A 224 0.86 -11.10 -6.48
C ASN A 224 1.37 -12.49 -6.88
N GLU A 225 1.11 -12.92 -8.12
CA GLU A 225 1.55 -14.21 -8.62
C GLU A 225 3.07 -14.27 -8.83
N ILE A 226 3.65 -13.23 -9.44
CA ILE A 226 5.11 -13.10 -9.61
C ILE A 226 5.77 -13.08 -8.23
N GLY A 227 5.25 -12.27 -7.31
CA GLY A 227 5.78 -12.10 -5.96
C GLY A 227 5.75 -13.39 -5.12
N THR A 228 4.85 -14.33 -5.42
CA THR A 228 4.80 -15.64 -4.75
C THR A 228 5.95 -16.56 -5.20
N ASN A 229 6.50 -16.35 -6.40
CA ASN A 229 7.55 -17.18 -7.00
C ASN A 229 8.94 -16.50 -7.04
N GLN A 230 9.05 -15.23 -6.62
CA GLN A 230 10.29 -14.44 -6.73
C GLN A 230 11.47 -14.91 -5.84
N ALA A 231 11.21 -15.78 -4.86
CA ALA A 231 12.25 -16.31 -3.98
C ALA A 231 13.09 -17.41 -4.64
N ALA A 232 12.51 -18.13 -5.61
CA ALA A 232 13.17 -19.12 -6.43
C ALA A 232 12.60 -19.00 -7.87
N PRO A 233 12.88 -17.88 -8.57
CA PRO A 233 12.25 -17.61 -9.85
C PRO A 233 12.81 -18.52 -10.94
N THR A 234 11.97 -18.89 -11.90
CA THR A 234 12.33 -19.74 -13.04
C THR A 234 12.15 -18.98 -14.36
N ALA A 235 12.36 -19.65 -15.49
CA ALA A 235 12.10 -19.08 -16.82
C ALA A 235 10.63 -18.66 -16.98
N THR A 236 9.68 -19.43 -16.45
CA THR A 236 8.26 -19.05 -16.41
C THR A 236 8.02 -17.77 -15.59
N THR A 237 8.69 -17.60 -14.45
CA THR A 237 8.60 -16.35 -13.67
C THR A 237 9.12 -15.16 -14.46
N ARG A 238 10.22 -15.34 -15.21
CA ARG A 238 10.75 -14.31 -16.11
C ARG A 238 9.77 -13.92 -17.21
N ALA A 239 9.14 -14.89 -17.87
CA ALA A 239 8.15 -14.63 -18.90
C ALA A 239 6.95 -13.82 -18.37
N LYS A 240 6.51 -14.07 -17.12
CA LYS A 240 5.43 -13.29 -16.48
C LYS A 240 5.85 -11.85 -16.17
N VAL A 241 7.09 -11.64 -15.72
CA VAL A 241 7.63 -10.29 -15.50
C VAL A 241 7.73 -9.53 -16.83
N ASP A 242 8.25 -10.16 -17.87
CA ASP A 242 8.35 -9.55 -19.19
C ASP A 242 6.95 -9.19 -19.74
N TRP A 243 5.97 -10.08 -19.58
CA TRP A 243 4.58 -9.81 -19.96
C TRP A 243 3.98 -8.60 -19.23
N LEU A 244 4.19 -8.51 -17.91
CA LEU A 244 3.71 -7.39 -17.11
C LEU A 244 4.36 -6.08 -17.56
N PHE A 245 5.64 -6.12 -17.94
CA PHE A 245 6.37 -4.97 -18.44
C PHE A 245 5.86 -4.52 -19.81
N ASP A 246 5.62 -5.46 -20.73
CA ASP A 246 4.96 -5.20 -22.01
C ASP A 246 3.58 -4.52 -21.79
N TYR A 247 2.81 -4.96 -20.79
CA TYR A 247 1.52 -4.34 -20.43
C TYR A 247 1.71 -2.91 -19.93
N ALA A 248 2.62 -2.69 -18.99
CA ALA A 248 2.91 -1.37 -18.45
C ALA A 248 3.31 -0.38 -19.54
N LEU A 249 4.13 -0.82 -20.50
CA LEU A 249 4.56 -0.01 -21.65
C LEU A 249 3.44 0.25 -22.66
N THR A 250 2.47 -0.67 -22.74
CA THR A 250 1.27 -0.48 -23.57
C THR A 250 0.33 0.55 -22.95
N HIS A 251 0.24 0.62 -21.62
CA HIS A 251 -0.64 1.53 -20.87
C HIS A 251 0.13 2.41 -19.85
N PRO A 252 1.04 3.30 -20.29
CA PRO A 252 2.03 3.94 -19.41
C PRO A 252 1.50 5.12 -18.59
N SER A 253 0.24 5.53 -18.79
CA SER A 253 -0.32 6.78 -18.27
C SER A 253 -1.58 6.54 -17.43
N ALA A 254 -1.60 5.46 -16.66
CA ALA A 254 -2.69 5.19 -15.73
C ALA A 254 -2.85 6.34 -14.72
N THR A 255 -4.10 6.58 -14.32
CA THR A 255 -4.46 7.57 -13.31
C THR A 255 -5.56 6.99 -12.43
N ILE A 256 -5.67 7.49 -11.21
CA ILE A 256 -6.78 7.15 -10.30
C ILE A 256 -7.49 8.42 -9.90
N LYS A 257 -8.83 8.41 -10.02
CA LYS A 257 -9.66 9.58 -9.72
C LYS A 257 -10.47 9.34 -8.47
N TYR A 258 -10.51 10.35 -7.61
CA TYR A 258 -11.34 10.40 -6.42
C TYR A 258 -12.35 11.53 -6.54
N HIS A 259 -13.62 11.23 -6.28
CA HIS A 259 -14.68 12.22 -6.15
C HIS A 259 -14.93 12.51 -4.68
N ALA A 260 -15.34 13.75 -4.37
CA ALA A 260 -15.77 14.08 -3.03
C ALA A 260 -16.95 13.19 -2.59
N SER A 261 -16.87 12.69 -1.36
CA SER A 261 -17.89 11.85 -0.74
C SER A 261 -18.01 12.18 0.74
N ASP A 262 -18.84 11.45 1.47
CA ASP A 262 -18.97 11.58 2.94
C ASP A 262 -17.75 11.03 3.69
N MET A 263 -16.71 10.59 2.98
CA MET A 263 -15.47 10.03 3.54
C MET A 263 -15.72 8.80 4.41
N ILE A 264 -16.75 8.00 4.08
CA ILE A 264 -17.05 6.74 4.76
C ILE A 264 -16.35 5.58 4.08
N LEU A 265 -15.67 4.75 4.86
CA LEU A 265 -14.99 3.56 4.35
C LEU A 265 -16.00 2.48 3.93
N HIS A 266 -15.93 2.07 2.66
CA HIS A 266 -16.59 0.89 2.13
C HIS A 266 -15.56 -0.15 1.69
N VAL A 267 -15.84 -1.41 1.97
CA VAL A 267 -14.95 -2.53 1.63
C VAL A 267 -15.75 -3.57 0.86
N GLU A 268 -15.18 -4.02 -0.25
CA GLU A 268 -15.69 -5.17 -1.00
C GLU A 268 -14.68 -6.30 -0.89
N SER A 269 -15.16 -7.51 -0.61
CA SER A 269 -14.32 -8.67 -0.33
C SER A 269 -14.69 -9.80 -1.27
N ASP A 270 -13.68 -10.49 -1.78
CA ASP A 270 -13.82 -11.67 -2.61
C ASP A 270 -12.68 -12.66 -2.33
N ALA A 271 -12.89 -13.95 -2.59
CA ALA A 271 -11.85 -14.96 -2.49
C ALA A 271 -11.96 -16.06 -3.54
N ALA A 272 -10.86 -16.31 -4.23
CA ALA A 272 -10.76 -17.40 -5.18
C ALA A 272 -10.15 -18.67 -4.53
N TYR A 273 -10.94 -19.74 -4.51
CA TYR A 273 -10.60 -21.02 -3.88
C TYR A 273 -9.64 -21.88 -4.72
N LEU A 274 -8.52 -22.30 -4.13
CA LEU A 274 -7.50 -23.19 -4.74
C LEU A 274 -6.94 -22.74 -6.10
N VAL A 275 -6.95 -21.44 -6.38
CA VAL A 275 -6.48 -20.88 -7.66
C VAL A 275 -4.97 -20.67 -7.75
N LEU A 276 -4.23 -20.91 -6.66
CA LEU A 276 -2.78 -20.74 -6.60
C LEU A 276 -2.05 -22.08 -6.43
N PRO A 277 -0.76 -22.16 -6.82
CA PRO A 277 0.06 -23.35 -6.62
C PRO A 277 0.03 -23.86 -5.17
N LYS A 278 0.23 -25.18 -5.00
CA LYS A 278 0.15 -25.87 -3.71
C LYS A 278 -1.23 -25.78 -3.05
N ALA A 279 -2.28 -25.77 -3.88
CA ALA A 279 -3.68 -25.70 -3.44
C ALA A 279 -3.95 -24.49 -2.54
N ARG A 280 -3.31 -23.34 -2.81
CA ARG A 280 -3.54 -22.13 -2.03
C ARG A 280 -4.69 -21.33 -2.62
N SER A 281 -5.37 -20.60 -1.76
CA SER A 281 -6.44 -19.68 -2.16
C SER A 281 -5.94 -18.25 -2.17
N ARG A 282 -6.58 -17.38 -2.94
CA ARG A 282 -6.31 -15.94 -2.98
C ARG A 282 -7.50 -15.21 -2.38
N PHE A 283 -7.27 -14.12 -1.66
CA PHE A 283 -8.33 -13.17 -1.33
C PHE A 283 -7.97 -11.80 -1.87
N ALA A 284 -9.00 -11.01 -2.14
CA ALA A 284 -8.87 -9.62 -2.49
C ALA A 284 -9.81 -8.74 -1.67
N GLY A 285 -9.45 -7.46 -1.59
CA GLY A 285 -10.26 -6.43 -0.94
C GLY A 285 -10.15 -5.11 -1.67
N PHE A 286 -11.28 -4.51 -2.03
CA PHE A 286 -11.36 -3.20 -2.65
C PHE A 286 -11.86 -2.18 -1.63
N PHE A 287 -11.01 -1.23 -1.23
CA PHE A 287 -11.31 -0.24 -0.21
C PHE A 287 -11.43 1.13 -0.86
N HIS A 288 -12.58 1.78 -0.69
CA HIS A 288 -12.83 3.11 -1.24
C HIS A 288 -13.65 3.95 -0.26
N LEU A 289 -13.66 5.26 -0.47
CA LEU A 289 -14.43 6.21 0.33
C LEU A 289 -15.67 6.65 -0.43
N ALA A 290 -16.85 6.47 0.17
CA ALA A 290 -18.13 6.77 -0.47
C ALA A 290 -19.11 7.42 0.51
N GLU A 291 -20.37 7.48 0.10
CA GLU A 291 -21.47 8.08 0.85
C GLU A 291 -21.81 7.29 2.13
N HIS A 292 -22.49 7.94 3.06
CA HIS A 292 -22.99 7.28 4.26
C HIS A 292 -23.96 6.14 3.89
N PRO A 293 -23.79 4.92 4.44
CA PRO A 293 -24.69 3.81 4.14
C PRO A 293 -26.10 4.07 4.69
N PRO A 294 -27.17 3.60 4.02
CA PRO A 294 -28.52 3.67 4.56
C PRO A 294 -28.67 2.74 5.77
N GLU A 295 -29.61 3.02 6.67
CA GLU A 295 -29.84 2.15 7.83
C GLU A 295 -30.32 0.73 7.43
N PRO A 296 -29.95 -0.33 8.18
CA PRO A 296 -30.52 -1.67 7.98
C PRO A 296 -32.06 -1.64 8.06
N PRO A 297 -32.78 -2.40 7.22
CA PRO A 297 -32.29 -3.48 6.36
C PRO A 297 -31.87 -3.07 4.94
N ALA A 298 -31.86 -1.78 4.60
CA ALA A 298 -31.57 -1.33 3.23
C ALA A 298 -30.12 -1.65 2.82
N ILE A 299 -29.92 -2.30 1.67
CA ILE A 299 -28.59 -2.73 1.23
C ILE A 299 -27.79 -1.52 0.72
N PRO A 300 -26.54 -1.31 1.21
CA PRO A 300 -25.68 -0.25 0.69
C PRO A 300 -25.39 -0.40 -0.81
N LYS A 301 -25.48 0.70 -1.55
CA LYS A 301 -25.13 0.80 -2.98
C LYS A 301 -24.29 2.07 -3.20
N PRO A 302 -23.06 2.12 -2.66
CA PRO A 302 -22.22 3.31 -2.77
C PRO A 302 -21.85 3.60 -4.23
N THR A 303 -21.65 4.87 -4.56
CA THR A 303 -20.99 5.22 -5.81
C THR A 303 -19.53 4.77 -5.74
N ILE A 304 -19.07 4.03 -6.74
CA ILE A 304 -17.69 3.55 -6.77
C ILE A 304 -16.76 4.77 -6.90
N ASN A 305 -15.77 4.84 -6.02
CA ASN A 305 -14.75 5.86 -6.01
C ASN A 305 -13.37 5.24 -6.26
N GLY A 306 -12.34 6.06 -6.46
CA GLY A 306 -10.96 5.58 -6.51
C GLY A 306 -10.63 4.73 -5.26
N ALA A 307 -9.95 3.61 -5.48
CA ALA A 307 -9.45 2.79 -4.38
C ALA A 307 -8.42 3.56 -3.55
N ILE A 308 -8.59 3.57 -2.23
CA ILE A 308 -7.56 4.04 -1.30
C ILE A 308 -6.63 2.89 -0.85
N ASN A 309 -7.08 1.65 -1.03
CA ASN A 309 -6.28 0.45 -0.83
C ASN A 309 -6.91 -0.71 -1.63
N VAL A 310 -6.05 -1.53 -2.24
CA VAL A 310 -6.46 -2.81 -2.82
C VAL A 310 -5.60 -3.90 -2.22
N GLU A 311 -6.24 -4.88 -1.57
CA GLU A 311 -5.59 -6.10 -1.13
C GLU A 311 -5.69 -7.15 -2.23
N CYS A 312 -4.58 -7.80 -2.56
CA CYS A 312 -4.54 -9.01 -3.40
C CYS A 312 -3.45 -9.92 -2.82
N LYS A 313 -3.86 -10.96 -2.09
CA LYS A 313 -2.96 -11.75 -1.25
C LYS A 313 -3.32 -13.22 -1.24
N THR A 314 -2.28 -14.04 -1.09
CA THR A 314 -2.39 -15.48 -0.90
C THR A 314 -2.81 -15.80 0.53
N ILE A 315 -3.86 -16.59 0.70
CA ILE A 315 -4.20 -17.20 1.99
C ILE A 315 -3.13 -18.26 2.27
N ARG A 316 -2.34 -18.04 3.33
CA ARG A 316 -1.17 -18.89 3.66
C ARG A 316 -1.56 -20.34 3.94
N ASN A 317 -2.71 -20.55 4.58
CA ASN A 317 -3.21 -21.87 4.90
C ASN A 317 -4.04 -22.41 3.74
N VAL A 318 -3.91 -23.71 3.47
CA VAL A 318 -4.84 -24.42 2.58
C VAL A 318 -6.18 -24.52 3.30
N VAL A 319 -7.22 -24.02 2.66
CA VAL A 319 -8.59 -24.03 3.20
C VAL A 319 -9.39 -25.20 2.60
N GLY A 320 -10.35 -25.71 3.34
CA GLY A 320 -11.12 -26.90 2.98
C GLY A 320 -12.36 -26.62 2.12
N SER A 321 -12.72 -25.34 1.91
CA SER A 321 -13.87 -24.97 1.08
C SER A 321 -13.79 -23.53 0.58
N ALA A 322 -14.56 -23.22 -0.47
CA ALA A 322 -14.73 -21.85 -0.94
C ALA A 322 -15.32 -20.93 0.14
N ALA A 323 -16.29 -21.41 0.93
CA ALA A 323 -16.87 -20.62 2.02
C ALA A 323 -15.83 -20.26 3.11
N GLU A 324 -14.86 -21.15 3.38
CA GLU A 324 -13.75 -20.86 4.29
C GLU A 324 -12.76 -19.86 3.68
N ALA A 325 -12.50 -19.92 2.38
CA ALA A 325 -11.69 -18.93 1.67
C ALA A 325 -12.33 -17.53 1.76
N GLU A 326 -13.63 -17.45 1.45
CA GLU A 326 -14.42 -16.21 1.49
C GLU A 326 -14.51 -15.62 2.89
N THR A 327 -14.84 -16.43 3.89
CA THR A 327 -14.85 -16.00 5.29
C THR A 327 -13.45 -15.54 5.74
N GLY A 328 -12.40 -16.21 5.24
CA GLY A 328 -11.02 -15.80 5.44
C GLY A 328 -10.70 -14.44 4.80
N GLY A 329 -11.15 -14.21 3.56
CA GLY A 329 -11.02 -12.93 2.86
C GLY A 329 -11.69 -11.79 3.62
N VAL A 330 -12.95 -11.98 4.04
CA VAL A 330 -13.69 -11.01 4.85
C VAL A 330 -12.96 -10.71 6.16
N TYR A 331 -12.43 -11.74 6.84
CA TYR A 331 -11.63 -11.58 8.05
C TYR A 331 -10.39 -10.71 7.81
N PHE A 332 -9.56 -11.02 6.80
CA PHE A 332 -8.35 -10.24 6.53
C PHE A 332 -8.67 -8.80 6.11
N ASN A 333 -9.71 -8.59 5.31
CA ASN A 333 -10.14 -7.27 4.88
C ASN A 333 -10.71 -6.44 6.05
N ALA A 334 -11.48 -7.04 6.94
CA ALA A 334 -11.96 -6.39 8.16
C ALA A 334 -10.82 -5.98 9.08
N GLN A 335 -9.80 -6.84 9.27
CA GLN A 335 -8.60 -6.46 10.03
C GLN A 335 -7.87 -5.27 9.40
N ARG A 336 -7.77 -5.24 8.07
CA ARG A 336 -7.14 -4.14 7.34
C ARG A 336 -7.95 -2.84 7.40
N ALA A 337 -9.28 -2.94 7.48
CA ALA A 337 -10.16 -1.80 7.61
C ALA A 337 -9.98 -1.05 8.95
N ILE A 338 -9.66 -1.75 10.05
CA ILE A 338 -9.53 -1.13 11.39
C ILE A 338 -8.59 0.09 11.41
N PRO A 339 -7.31 -0.02 11.01
CA PRO A 339 -6.41 1.14 11.03
C PRO A 339 -6.87 2.25 10.08
N ILE A 340 -7.51 1.91 8.95
CA ILE A 340 -8.04 2.91 8.00
C ILE A 340 -9.19 3.69 8.64
N ARG A 341 -10.12 3.00 9.33
CA ARG A 341 -11.20 3.65 10.08
C ARG A 341 -10.66 4.60 11.14
N ILE A 342 -9.69 4.14 11.93
CA ILE A 342 -9.08 4.94 12.98
C ILE A 342 -8.42 6.18 12.38
N ALA A 343 -7.69 6.04 11.27
CA ALA A 343 -7.10 7.18 10.58
C ALA A 343 -8.16 8.18 10.10
N LEU A 344 -9.28 7.71 9.55
CA LEU A 344 -10.40 8.57 9.14
C LEU A 344 -11.02 9.32 10.34
N GLU A 345 -11.26 8.62 11.45
CA GLU A 345 -11.77 9.22 12.69
C GLU A 345 -10.78 10.26 13.26
N GLU A 346 -9.48 9.94 13.30
CA GLU A 346 -8.41 10.87 13.73
C GLU A 346 -8.28 12.08 12.79
N MET A 347 -8.64 11.93 11.51
CA MET A 347 -8.76 13.00 10.53
C MET A 347 -10.06 13.80 10.64
N GLY A 348 -10.93 13.50 11.60
CA GLY A 348 -12.20 14.20 11.83
C GLY A 348 -13.35 13.72 10.94
N HIS A 349 -13.27 12.51 10.39
CA HIS A 349 -14.32 11.85 9.61
C HIS A 349 -14.91 10.68 10.40
N PRO A 350 -15.94 10.90 11.24
CA PRO A 350 -16.55 9.83 12.03
C PRO A 350 -17.03 8.69 11.14
N GLN A 351 -16.79 7.46 11.57
CA GLN A 351 -17.12 6.28 10.77
C GLN A 351 -18.32 5.52 11.36
N PRO A 352 -19.42 5.32 10.62
CA PRO A 352 -20.46 4.36 11.00
C PRO A 352 -19.89 2.93 10.94
N PRO A 353 -20.64 1.87 11.34
CA PRO A 353 -20.19 0.50 11.11
C PRO A 353 -19.83 0.32 9.62
N THR A 354 -18.55 0.06 9.31
CA THR A 354 -18.11 0.07 7.90
C THR A 354 -18.80 -1.04 7.13
N PRO A 355 -19.43 -0.73 5.98
CA PRO A 355 -20.03 -1.74 5.12
C PRO A 355 -18.95 -2.64 4.52
N ILE A 356 -19.08 -3.95 4.73
CA ILE A 356 -18.26 -4.97 4.08
C ILE A 356 -19.16 -5.85 3.20
N LYS A 357 -19.00 -5.72 1.89
CA LYS A 357 -19.69 -6.51 0.88
C LYS A 357 -19.00 -7.86 0.67
N THR A 358 -19.77 -8.93 0.57
CA THR A 358 -19.33 -10.25 0.08
C THR A 358 -20.39 -10.82 -0.84
N ASP A 359 -20.02 -11.62 -1.83
CA ASP A 359 -20.96 -12.30 -2.72
C ASP A 359 -21.24 -13.76 -2.29
N ASN A 360 -20.68 -14.19 -1.17
CA ASN A 360 -20.88 -15.53 -0.64
C ASN A 360 -21.91 -15.54 0.50
N ALA A 361 -23.14 -15.96 0.18
CA ALA A 361 -24.23 -16.05 1.16
C ALA A 361 -23.93 -17.00 2.33
N THR A 362 -23.10 -18.04 2.11
CA THR A 362 -22.68 -18.98 3.18
C THR A 362 -21.73 -18.29 4.15
N ALA A 363 -20.76 -17.51 3.65
CA ALA A 363 -19.85 -16.72 4.48
C ALA A 363 -20.64 -15.70 5.34
N LEU A 364 -21.60 -15.00 4.73
CA LEU A 364 -22.50 -14.10 5.45
C LEU A 364 -23.34 -14.84 6.51
N GLY A 365 -23.88 -16.00 6.14
CA GLY A 365 -24.67 -16.85 7.03
C GLY A 365 -23.88 -17.36 8.24
N TYR A 366 -22.57 -17.60 8.08
CA TYR A 366 -21.71 -17.88 9.23
C TYR A 366 -21.62 -16.68 10.16
N ILE A 367 -21.30 -15.49 9.66
CA ILE A 367 -21.14 -14.27 10.48
C ILE A 367 -22.40 -13.99 11.33
N TYR A 368 -23.59 -14.07 10.73
CA TYR A 368 -24.87 -13.82 11.42
C TYR A 368 -25.45 -15.03 12.17
N ASN A 369 -24.72 -16.15 12.24
CA ASN A 369 -25.16 -17.38 12.94
C ASN A 369 -26.48 -17.97 12.40
N ASN A 370 -26.77 -17.76 11.12
CA ASN A 370 -27.98 -18.26 10.45
C ASN A 370 -27.83 -19.72 9.97
N ILE A 371 -26.63 -20.31 10.08
CA ILE A 371 -26.32 -21.66 9.60
C ILE A 371 -25.74 -22.51 10.74
N LYS A 372 -26.34 -23.69 11.00
CA LYS A 372 -25.91 -24.61 12.07
C LYS A 372 -24.59 -25.30 11.70
N GLN A 373 -23.53 -24.99 12.44
CA GLN A 373 -22.19 -25.54 12.23
C GLN A 373 -22.11 -27.00 12.72
N LYS A 374 -21.87 -27.96 11.80
CA LYS A 374 -21.58 -29.36 12.17
C LYS A 374 -20.10 -29.76 12.02
N ARG A 375 -19.30 -29.07 11.17
CA ARG A 375 -17.90 -29.44 10.84
C ARG A 375 -16.95 -28.24 10.54
N SER A 376 -17.19 -27.06 11.12
CA SER A 376 -16.46 -25.82 10.78
C SER A 376 -15.40 -25.36 11.79
N LYS A 377 -15.00 -26.24 12.73
CA LYS A 377 -14.12 -25.89 13.86
C LYS A 377 -12.76 -25.29 13.47
N SER A 378 -12.26 -25.55 12.26
CA SER A 378 -10.92 -25.11 11.81
C SER A 378 -10.80 -23.59 11.61
N PHE A 379 -11.91 -22.88 11.42
CA PHE A 379 -11.91 -21.42 11.20
C PHE A 379 -12.83 -20.64 12.14
N ASP A 380 -13.36 -21.31 13.18
CA ASP A 380 -14.28 -20.73 14.16
C ASP A 380 -13.76 -19.42 14.75
N MET A 381 -12.47 -19.34 15.09
CA MET A 381 -11.90 -18.13 15.68
C MET A 381 -12.04 -16.89 14.78
N LYS A 382 -11.85 -17.03 13.46
CA LYS A 382 -11.97 -15.91 12.51
C LYS A 382 -13.42 -15.46 12.38
N TYR A 383 -14.34 -16.42 12.29
CA TYR A 383 -15.77 -16.14 12.25
C TYR A 383 -16.24 -15.48 13.56
N HIS A 384 -15.89 -16.04 14.72
CA HIS A 384 -16.26 -15.48 16.01
C HIS A 384 -15.71 -14.07 16.21
N TRP A 385 -14.50 -13.80 15.72
CA TRP A 385 -13.95 -12.45 15.70
C TRP A 385 -14.79 -11.51 14.81
N LEU A 386 -15.15 -11.93 13.59
CA LEU A 386 -16.00 -11.12 12.69
C LEU A 386 -17.34 -10.77 13.33
N ARG A 387 -17.96 -11.75 14.00
CA ARG A 387 -19.22 -11.60 14.74
C ARG A 387 -19.06 -10.70 15.97
N ASP A 388 -17.98 -10.85 16.72
CA ASP A 388 -17.67 -9.95 17.84
C ASP A 388 -17.53 -8.49 17.37
N ARG A 389 -16.87 -8.26 16.23
CA ARG A 389 -16.76 -6.92 15.64
C ARG A 389 -18.09 -6.37 15.11
N GLU A 390 -18.96 -7.24 14.61
CA GLU A 390 -20.33 -6.89 14.25
C GLU A 390 -21.14 -6.43 15.46
N ASN A 391 -21.11 -7.21 16.55
CA ASN A 391 -21.78 -6.89 17.81
C ASN A 391 -21.27 -5.58 18.43
N GLN A 392 -19.98 -5.28 18.27
CA GLN A 392 -19.36 -4.02 18.68
C GLN A 392 -19.68 -2.86 17.73
N LYS A 393 -20.47 -3.08 16.67
CA LYS A 393 -20.87 -2.09 15.66
C LYS A 393 -19.67 -1.49 14.91
N HIS A 394 -18.57 -2.24 14.78
CA HIS A 394 -17.43 -1.79 13.96
C HIS A 394 -17.67 -2.04 12.47
N PHE A 395 -18.35 -3.13 12.14
CA PHE A 395 -18.60 -3.56 10.76
C PHE A 395 -20.05 -3.94 10.55
N ARG A 396 -20.51 -3.71 9.32
CA ARG A 396 -21.80 -4.18 8.83
C ARG A 396 -21.56 -5.05 7.60
N TYR A 397 -21.82 -6.34 7.71
CA TYR A 397 -21.64 -7.27 6.60
C TYR A 397 -22.93 -7.37 5.79
N TYR A 398 -22.82 -7.42 4.47
CA TYR A 398 -23.98 -7.59 3.60
C TYR A 398 -23.62 -8.37 2.34
N TRP A 399 -24.65 -8.98 1.75
CA TRP A 399 -24.53 -9.74 0.52
C TRP A 399 -24.99 -8.90 -0.67
N ASP A 400 -24.25 -8.99 -1.77
CA ASP A 400 -24.69 -8.55 -3.10
C ASP A 400 -24.15 -9.53 -4.15
N LYS A 401 -24.65 -9.45 -5.39
CA LYS A 401 -24.20 -10.31 -6.49
C LYS A 401 -22.73 -10.04 -6.82
N GLY A 402 -21.98 -11.09 -7.16
CA GLY A 402 -20.57 -10.98 -7.56
C GLY A 402 -20.32 -10.06 -8.76
N THR A 403 -21.29 -9.89 -9.67
CA THR A 403 -21.20 -8.93 -10.77
C THR A 403 -21.09 -7.46 -10.31
N ASN A 404 -21.47 -7.18 -9.07
CA ASN A 404 -21.39 -5.87 -8.44
C ASN A 404 -20.25 -5.79 -7.42
N ASN A 405 -19.36 -6.80 -7.37
CA ASN A 405 -18.26 -6.90 -6.42
C ASN A 405 -16.94 -6.49 -7.10
N ASN A 406 -16.44 -5.30 -6.79
CA ASN A 406 -15.20 -4.78 -7.37
C ASN A 406 -13.96 -5.57 -6.92
N ALA A 407 -14.04 -6.36 -5.84
CA ALA A 407 -12.95 -7.22 -5.42
C ALA A 407 -12.76 -8.44 -6.33
N ASP A 408 -13.79 -8.85 -7.09
CA ASP A 408 -13.76 -10.00 -8.01
C ASP A 408 -12.66 -9.86 -9.06
N TYR A 409 -12.48 -8.64 -9.57
CA TYR A 409 -11.43 -8.31 -10.53
C TYR A 409 -10.04 -8.75 -10.03
N PHE A 410 -9.78 -8.60 -8.73
CA PHE A 410 -8.47 -8.83 -8.13
C PHE A 410 -8.23 -10.27 -7.66
N THR A 411 -9.22 -11.16 -7.80
CA THR A 411 -9.05 -12.59 -7.46
C THR A 411 -8.75 -13.46 -8.68
N LYS A 412 -9.06 -12.97 -9.89
CA LYS A 412 -9.05 -13.73 -11.14
C LYS A 412 -8.13 -13.13 -12.21
N HIS A 413 -7.92 -13.90 -13.27
CA HIS A 413 -7.27 -13.42 -14.48
C HIS A 413 -8.32 -13.08 -15.53
N HIS A 414 -8.41 -11.80 -15.88
CA HIS A 414 -9.38 -11.28 -16.85
C HIS A 414 -8.79 -11.11 -18.27
N PRO A 415 -9.61 -11.29 -19.33
CA PRO A 415 -9.22 -10.96 -20.70
C PRO A 415 -9.01 -9.44 -20.89
N PRO A 416 -8.26 -9.04 -21.94
CA PRO A 416 -7.99 -7.64 -22.29
C PRO A 416 -9.17 -6.69 -22.27
N ALA A 417 -10.38 -7.14 -22.64
CA ALA A 417 -11.55 -6.27 -22.73
C ALA A 417 -12.08 -5.76 -21.37
N ILE A 418 -11.56 -6.27 -20.25
CA ILE A 418 -11.98 -5.90 -18.89
C ILE A 418 -10.99 -4.88 -18.26
N HIS A 419 -9.75 -4.83 -18.76
CA HIS A 419 -8.71 -3.89 -18.33
C HIS A 419 -8.87 -2.57 -19.09
#